data_AF-A0A1Y4WJH4-F1
#
_entry.id   AF-A0A1Y4WJH4-F1
#
_cell.length_a   1.000
_cell.length_b   1.000
_cell.length_c   1.000
_cell.angle_alpha   90.00
_cell.angle_beta   90.00
_cell.angle_gamma   90.00
#
_symmetry.space_group_name_H-M   'P 1'
#
loop_
_entity.id
_entity.type
_entity.pdbx_description
1 polymer ?
#
loop_
_entity_poly.entity_id
_entity_poly.type
_entity_poly.pdbx_seq_one_letter_code
_entity_poly.pdbx_strand_id
1 'polypeptide(L)'
;MMLKIKTQGTARYYLEAGHKLCRPLTEAELGKIIPGFKELNEKSREKRFRKYVEKAQIVDCGHIPEDLPNTWPFRGADGRRRVPTREELKAGAEALLALGTLFPKAAPGWDLLADLLTGLWCAELREAEPGFRPVTTVPLDTPALREVFSCLIKTAVPRKKWKKRGFRIRRSAVLNYEVKPGAMPKHIQDFTELKRKIPGGKPLRIPAPYRNTLVLIIGASGEQLREAGPLMEQAGVFLIDCASNDWGGRRMSKSDLQILDPSVLERLQKEGTLAAAVLAGWWAERSRGEARAIVQTAQGTLGKPDSRFIAVVYDPKELGKAIRYQILLTFLNKLEDGDVLAAKEADAYRASIKGAYDPEPEPEGPVRRAEDPEVFLELMRDLAAGGHIAGRGERFTRADKHLGAWREISGVCYLVLLEHDWKKAYAKAARAREDLDVSILRQDGWERKLLKSLAEAGYVKAPNAGYRYRYDLMENGTRDKTYVVAVPRTLLEA
;
A
#
# COMPACT_ATOMS: atom_id res chain seq x y z
N MET A 1 35.06 25.95 -16.59
CA MET A 1 34.05 25.92 -17.67
C MET A 1 32.67 25.66 -17.07
N MET A 2 31.64 26.39 -17.51
CA MET A 2 30.25 26.21 -17.07
C MET A 2 29.37 25.78 -18.24
N LEU A 3 28.42 24.89 -18.00
CA LEU A 3 27.48 24.44 -19.02
C LEU A 3 26.15 25.11 -18.82
N LYS A 4 25.50 25.49 -19.92
CA LYS A 4 24.12 25.97 -19.95
C LYS A 4 23.26 24.97 -20.70
N ILE A 5 22.23 24.48 -20.04
CA ILE A 5 21.22 23.58 -20.62
C ILE A 5 19.86 24.24 -20.51
N LYS A 6 19.12 24.31 -21.60
CA LYS A 6 17.73 24.83 -21.59
C LYS A 6 16.76 23.66 -21.40
N THR A 7 15.90 23.73 -20.38
CA THR A 7 14.78 22.82 -20.12
C THR A 7 13.50 23.65 -20.01
N GLN A 8 12.50 23.41 -20.86
CA GLN A 8 11.23 24.17 -20.92
C GLN A 8 11.40 25.71 -20.81
N GLY A 9 12.32 26.30 -21.58
CA GLY A 9 12.56 27.75 -21.56
C GLY A 9 13.42 28.27 -20.40
N THR A 10 13.67 27.46 -19.36
CA THR A 10 14.56 27.84 -18.24
C THR A 10 15.98 27.30 -18.46
N ALA A 11 16.98 28.14 -18.20
CA ALA A 11 18.39 27.74 -18.28
C ALA A 11 18.88 27.17 -16.95
N ARG A 12 19.31 25.91 -16.95
CA ARG A 12 20.02 25.27 -15.84
C ARG A 12 21.52 25.30 -16.11
N TYR A 13 22.31 25.59 -15.08
CA TYR A 13 23.75 25.71 -15.18
C TYR A 13 24.44 24.58 -14.43
N TYR A 14 25.55 24.09 -14.97
CA TYR A 14 26.35 23.04 -14.36
C TYR A 14 27.82 23.44 -14.35
N LEU A 15 28.51 23.15 -13.25
CA LEU A 15 29.95 23.30 -13.14
C LEU A 15 30.63 21.98 -13.43
N GLU A 16 31.76 22.04 -14.12
CA GLU A 16 32.64 20.89 -14.23
C GLU A 16 33.28 20.62 -12.86
N ALA A 17 32.93 19.49 -12.25
CA ALA A 17 33.64 18.95 -11.10
C ALA A 17 34.60 17.87 -11.61
N GLY A 18 35.74 17.71 -10.93
CA GLY A 18 36.84 16.84 -11.38
C GLY A 18 36.44 15.47 -11.97
N HIS A 19 37.29 14.93 -12.83
CA HIS A 19 37.04 13.68 -13.58
C HIS A 19 35.76 13.62 -14.44
N LYS A 20 35.35 14.76 -15.04
CA LYS A 20 34.35 14.82 -16.15
C LYS A 20 32.88 14.70 -15.73
N LEU A 21 32.58 14.87 -14.45
CA LEU A 21 31.22 14.89 -13.90
C LEU A 21 30.76 16.33 -13.72
N CYS A 22 29.58 16.66 -14.26
CA CYS A 22 29.04 18.01 -14.13
C CYS A 22 28.10 18.06 -12.93
N ARG A 23 28.32 18.99 -12.00
CA ARG A 23 27.44 19.20 -10.84
C ARG A 23 26.47 20.35 -11.13
N PRO A 24 25.18 20.22 -10.77
CA PRO A 24 24.24 21.32 -10.93
C PRO A 24 24.68 22.51 -10.07
N LEU A 25 24.56 23.71 -10.63
CA LEU A 25 24.82 24.95 -9.93
C LEU A 25 23.60 25.28 -9.05
N THR A 26 23.61 24.78 -7.81
CA THR A 26 22.55 25.01 -6.82
C THR A 26 22.83 26.28 -6.01
N GLU A 27 21.83 26.77 -5.25
CA GLU A 27 22.05 27.87 -4.31
C GLU A 27 23.14 27.57 -3.28
N ALA A 28 23.25 26.31 -2.83
CA ALA A 28 24.30 25.89 -1.92
C ALA A 28 25.70 26.00 -2.54
N GLU A 29 25.85 25.66 -3.82
CA GLU A 29 27.10 25.84 -4.57
C GLU A 29 27.39 27.32 -4.83
N LEU A 30 26.37 28.11 -5.19
CA LEU A 30 26.51 29.57 -5.31
C LEU A 30 26.93 30.22 -3.99
N GLY A 31 26.45 29.70 -2.86
CA GLY A 31 26.86 30.10 -1.52
C GLY A 31 28.34 29.86 -1.21
N LYS A 32 28.97 28.86 -1.83
CA LYS A 32 30.40 28.59 -1.71
C LYS A 32 31.24 29.48 -2.63
N ILE A 33 30.69 29.83 -3.80
CA ILE A 33 31.42 30.53 -4.86
C ILE A 33 31.31 32.05 -4.73
N ILE A 34 30.14 32.55 -4.31
CA ILE A 34 29.84 33.97 -4.22
C ILE A 34 29.83 34.37 -2.73
N PRO A 35 30.79 35.20 -2.28
CA PRO A 35 30.84 35.63 -0.88
C PRO A 35 29.55 36.32 -0.42
N GLY A 36 29.03 35.90 0.73
CA GLY A 36 27.81 36.45 1.35
C GLY A 36 26.51 36.10 0.63
N PHE A 37 26.51 35.20 -0.38
CA PHE A 37 25.32 34.93 -1.21
C PHE A 37 24.10 34.45 -0.42
N LYS A 38 24.31 33.66 0.65
CA LYS A 38 23.22 33.16 1.50
C LYS A 38 22.52 34.27 2.31
N GLU A 39 23.22 35.35 2.62
CA GLU A 39 22.71 36.48 3.40
C GLU A 39 21.96 37.50 2.53
N LEU A 40 22.05 37.38 1.20
CA LEU A 40 21.38 38.27 0.26
C LEU A 40 19.89 37.94 0.14
N ASN A 41 19.07 38.98 -0.08
CA ASN A 41 17.68 38.82 -0.52
C ASN A 41 17.59 38.28 -1.96
N GLU A 42 16.42 37.76 -2.34
CA GLU A 42 16.20 37.07 -3.63
C GLU A 42 16.61 37.91 -4.85
N LYS A 43 16.21 39.19 -4.90
CA LYS A 43 16.59 40.12 -5.98
C LYS A 43 18.12 40.30 -6.09
N SER A 44 18.80 40.41 -4.95
CA SER A 44 20.25 40.58 -4.90
C SER A 44 20.99 39.29 -5.25
N ARG A 45 20.45 38.12 -4.86
CA ARG A 45 20.95 36.80 -5.29
C ARG A 45 20.86 36.66 -6.80
N GLU A 46 19.72 37.01 -7.41
CA GLU A 46 19.55 36.94 -8.86
C GLU A 46 20.54 37.85 -9.60
N LYS A 47 20.74 39.09 -9.11
CA LYS A 47 21.72 40.03 -9.68
C LYS A 47 23.16 39.50 -9.58
N ARG A 48 23.56 38.96 -8.43
CA ARG A 48 24.90 38.38 -8.24
C ARG A 48 25.11 37.13 -9.08
N PHE A 49 24.08 36.29 -9.19
CA PHE A 49 24.07 35.13 -10.07
C PHE A 49 24.27 35.54 -11.53
N ARG A 50 23.52 36.53 -12.02
CA ARG A 50 23.66 37.04 -13.39
C ARG A 50 25.07 37.55 -13.68
N LYS A 51 25.64 38.35 -12.76
CA LYS A 51 27.02 38.85 -12.85
C LYS A 51 28.08 37.73 -12.82
N TYR A 52 27.83 36.66 -12.07
CA TYR A 52 28.69 35.48 -12.06
C TYR A 52 28.63 34.74 -13.41
N VAL A 53 27.42 34.56 -13.96
CA VAL A 53 27.20 33.91 -15.26
C VAL A 53 27.84 34.70 -16.41
N GLU A 54 27.73 36.02 -16.42
CA GLU A 54 28.36 36.90 -17.43
C GLU A 54 29.88 36.76 -17.50
N LYS A 55 30.52 36.49 -16.36
CA LYS A 55 31.99 36.34 -16.27
C LYS A 55 32.48 34.91 -16.53
N ALA A 56 31.58 33.94 -16.57
CA ALA A 56 31.93 32.54 -16.72
C ALA A 56 32.07 32.16 -18.20
N GLN A 57 33.02 31.27 -18.51
CA GLN A 57 33.08 30.63 -19.82
C GLN A 57 31.94 29.61 -19.95
N ILE A 58 30.90 29.95 -20.72
CA ILE A 58 29.69 29.14 -20.89
C ILE A 58 29.75 28.33 -22.19
N VAL A 59 29.50 27.03 -22.08
CA VAL A 59 29.19 26.16 -23.22
C VAL A 59 27.68 25.97 -23.27
N ASP A 60 27.02 26.58 -24.26
CA ASP A 60 25.58 26.32 -24.51
C ASP A 60 25.43 24.92 -25.09
N CYS A 61 24.84 24.04 -24.28
CA CYS A 61 24.63 22.65 -24.63
C CYS A 61 23.32 22.46 -25.43
N GLY A 62 22.46 23.47 -25.52
CA GLY A 62 21.18 23.43 -26.22
C GLY A 62 20.00 23.02 -25.33
N HIS A 63 18.91 22.60 -25.97
CA HIS A 63 17.65 22.25 -25.32
C HIS A 63 17.50 20.73 -25.13
N ILE A 64 17.14 20.32 -23.92
CA ILE A 64 16.79 18.96 -23.55
C ILE A 64 15.36 18.98 -23.00
N PRO A 65 14.50 18.03 -23.40
CA PRO A 65 13.18 17.91 -22.80
C PRO A 65 13.32 17.57 -21.31
N GLU A 66 12.49 18.18 -20.47
CA GLU A 66 12.54 17.97 -19.02
C GLU A 66 12.26 16.51 -18.65
N ASP A 67 11.36 15.87 -19.40
CA ASP A 67 11.11 14.44 -19.33
C ASP A 67 11.58 13.73 -20.60
N LEU A 68 12.04 12.50 -20.43
CA LEU A 68 12.39 11.63 -21.54
C LEU A 68 11.19 10.74 -21.86
N PRO A 69 10.81 10.60 -23.15
CA PRO A 69 9.70 9.73 -23.51
C PRO A 69 10.01 8.28 -23.13
N ASN A 70 9.08 7.64 -22.42
CA ASN A 70 9.20 6.26 -21.94
C ASN A 70 9.09 5.23 -23.06
N THR A 71 8.40 5.58 -24.14
CA THR A 71 8.07 4.68 -25.25
C THR A 71 8.65 5.17 -26.58
N TRP A 72 8.66 4.27 -27.56
CA TRP A 72 8.87 4.61 -28.96
C TRP A 72 7.54 5.04 -29.59
N PRO A 73 7.56 5.84 -30.67
CA PRO A 73 6.36 6.04 -31.45
C PRO A 73 5.78 4.70 -31.88
N PHE A 74 4.46 4.56 -31.76
CA PHE A 74 3.77 3.33 -32.10
C PHE A 74 4.04 2.90 -33.54
N ARG A 75 4.15 1.59 -33.75
CA ARG A 75 4.30 0.95 -35.05
C ARG A 75 3.25 -0.14 -35.18
N GLY A 76 2.52 -0.13 -36.30
CA GLY A 76 1.56 -1.17 -36.61
C GLY A 76 2.23 -2.50 -36.94
N ALA A 77 1.44 -3.53 -37.20
CA ALA A 77 1.91 -4.86 -37.62
C ALA A 77 2.76 -4.82 -38.91
N ASP A 78 2.52 -3.83 -39.77
CA ASP A 78 3.31 -3.55 -40.98
C ASP A 78 4.68 -2.89 -40.71
N GLY A 79 5.02 -2.65 -39.43
CA GLY A 79 6.24 -2.00 -38.98
C GLY A 79 6.27 -0.48 -39.21
N ARG A 80 5.22 0.11 -39.78
CA ARG A 80 5.15 1.54 -40.10
C ARG A 80 4.69 2.33 -38.89
N ARG A 81 5.25 3.53 -38.75
CA ARG A 81 4.84 4.46 -37.69
C ARG A 81 3.46 5.03 -38.02
N ARG A 82 2.50 4.84 -37.12
CA ARG A 82 1.17 5.44 -37.20
C ARG A 82 0.58 5.64 -35.81
N VAL A 83 -0.60 6.25 -35.74
CA VAL A 83 -1.42 6.29 -34.53
C VAL A 83 -2.10 4.91 -34.36
N PRO A 84 -2.19 4.36 -33.13
CA PRO A 84 -2.98 3.15 -32.87
C PRO A 84 -4.45 3.33 -33.26
N THR A 85 -5.12 2.25 -33.66
CA THR A 85 -6.59 2.26 -33.85
C THR A 85 -7.30 2.19 -32.49
N ARG A 86 -8.61 2.48 -32.48
CA ARG A 86 -9.42 2.37 -31.24
C ARG A 86 -9.42 0.94 -30.69
N GLU A 87 -9.57 -0.06 -31.54
CA GLU A 87 -9.53 -1.47 -31.15
C GLU A 87 -8.17 -1.88 -30.56
N GLU A 88 -7.07 -1.38 -31.14
CA GLU A 88 -5.72 -1.59 -30.60
C GLU A 88 -5.56 -0.94 -29.23
N LEU A 89 -6.06 0.29 -29.04
CA LEU A 89 -6.06 0.94 -27.74
C LEU A 89 -6.93 0.18 -26.73
N LYS A 90 -8.08 -0.34 -27.15
CA LYS A 90 -8.97 -1.15 -26.30
C LYS A 90 -8.27 -2.40 -25.81
N ALA A 91 -7.66 -3.18 -26.71
CA ALA A 91 -6.91 -4.38 -26.35
C ALA A 91 -5.75 -4.06 -25.38
N GLY A 92 -5.03 -2.96 -25.61
CA GLY A 92 -3.99 -2.48 -24.71
C GLY A 92 -4.52 -2.04 -23.34
N ALA A 93 -5.67 -1.38 -23.29
CA ALA A 93 -6.30 -0.94 -22.06
C ALA A 93 -6.80 -2.12 -21.23
N GLU A 94 -7.47 -3.09 -21.85
CA GLU A 94 -7.93 -4.30 -21.18
C GLU A 94 -6.77 -5.16 -20.65
N ALA A 95 -5.63 -5.19 -21.35
CA ALA A 95 -4.43 -5.86 -20.86
C ALA A 95 -3.88 -5.23 -19.58
N LEU A 96 -4.00 -3.90 -19.43
CA LEU A 96 -3.62 -3.19 -18.20
C LEU A 96 -4.67 -3.39 -17.09
N LEU A 97 -5.96 -3.34 -17.43
CA LEU A 97 -7.06 -3.50 -16.48
C LEU A 97 -7.17 -4.93 -15.94
N ALA A 98 -6.68 -5.93 -16.69
CA ALA A 98 -6.53 -7.30 -16.22
C ALA A 98 -5.60 -7.44 -15.00
N LEU A 99 -4.78 -6.43 -14.68
CA LEU A 99 -4.02 -6.42 -13.42
C LEU A 99 -4.93 -6.50 -12.19
N GLY A 100 -6.17 -6.01 -12.27
CA GLY A 100 -7.18 -6.12 -11.21
C GLY A 100 -7.53 -7.57 -10.83
N THR A 101 -7.22 -8.55 -11.69
CA THR A 101 -7.44 -9.99 -11.43
C THR A 101 -6.14 -10.78 -11.31
N LEU A 102 -4.98 -10.10 -11.28
CA LEU A 102 -3.66 -10.76 -11.18
C LEU A 102 -3.51 -11.60 -9.90
N PHE A 103 -4.16 -11.17 -8.82
CA PHE A 103 -4.15 -11.83 -7.52
C PHE A 103 -5.58 -12.23 -7.13
N PRO A 104 -5.77 -13.20 -6.21
CA PRO A 104 -7.09 -13.60 -5.74
C PRO A 104 -7.92 -12.43 -5.17
N LYS A 105 -7.25 -11.47 -4.52
CA LYS A 105 -7.85 -10.20 -4.11
C LYS A 105 -7.59 -9.15 -5.17
N ALA A 106 -8.60 -8.35 -5.49
CA ALA A 106 -8.47 -7.32 -6.52
C ALA A 106 -7.57 -6.13 -6.10
N ALA A 107 -7.60 -5.76 -4.82
CA ALA A 107 -6.91 -4.56 -4.32
C ALA A 107 -5.40 -4.53 -4.63
N PRO A 108 -4.60 -5.60 -4.37
CA PRO A 108 -3.19 -5.65 -4.74
C PRO A 108 -2.93 -5.34 -6.22
N GLY A 109 -3.77 -5.85 -7.11
CA GLY A 109 -3.69 -5.67 -8.56
C GLY A 109 -4.02 -4.24 -9.01
N TRP A 110 -5.12 -3.68 -8.49
CA TRP A 110 -5.49 -2.29 -8.76
C TRP A 110 -4.46 -1.30 -8.27
N ASP A 111 -3.91 -1.53 -7.09
CA ASP A 111 -2.84 -0.68 -6.57
C ASP A 111 -1.57 -0.73 -7.43
N LEU A 112 -1.23 -1.89 -8.05
CA LEU A 112 -0.10 -1.96 -8.98
C LEU A 112 -0.34 -1.08 -10.20
N LEU A 113 -1.54 -1.13 -10.76
CA LEU A 113 -1.92 -0.24 -11.86
C LEU A 113 -1.90 1.22 -11.42
N ALA A 114 -2.39 1.54 -10.22
CA ALA A 114 -2.37 2.89 -9.69
C ALA A 114 -0.94 3.43 -9.49
N ASP A 115 -0.03 2.64 -8.91
CA ASP A 115 1.38 3.00 -8.72
C ASP A 115 2.10 3.17 -10.09
N LEU A 116 1.70 2.39 -11.10
CA LEU A 116 2.17 2.55 -12.48
C LEU A 116 1.71 3.88 -13.10
N LEU A 117 0.41 4.19 -13.02
CA LEU A 117 -0.17 5.40 -13.61
C LEU A 117 0.31 6.67 -12.89
N THR A 118 0.34 6.66 -11.56
CA THR A 118 0.87 7.76 -10.74
C THR A 118 2.36 7.97 -10.95
N GLY A 119 3.14 6.91 -11.14
CA GLY A 119 4.58 7.00 -11.45
C GLY A 119 4.87 7.74 -12.76
N LEU A 120 3.99 7.60 -13.75
CA LEU A 120 4.07 8.32 -15.03
C LEU A 120 3.72 9.82 -14.91
N TRP A 121 3.06 10.22 -13.83
CA TRP A 121 2.64 11.61 -13.52
C TRP A 121 3.27 12.13 -12.21
N CYS A 122 4.31 11.46 -11.72
CA CYS A 122 4.78 11.63 -10.35
C CYS A 122 5.27 13.05 -10.06
N ALA A 123 5.94 13.71 -11.01
CA ALA A 123 6.43 15.07 -10.81
C ALA A 123 5.27 16.07 -10.64
N GLU A 124 4.22 15.96 -11.45
CA GLU A 124 3.04 16.83 -11.39
C GLU A 124 2.23 16.56 -10.11
N LEU A 125 2.05 15.29 -9.74
CA LEU A 125 1.38 14.92 -8.48
C LEU A 125 2.16 15.40 -7.26
N ARG A 126 3.50 15.31 -7.27
CA ARG A 126 4.34 15.81 -6.17
C ARG A 126 4.41 17.32 -6.09
N GLU A 127 4.18 18.03 -7.19
CA GLU A 127 4.03 19.48 -7.14
C GLU A 127 2.74 19.86 -6.38
N ALA A 128 1.70 19.05 -6.49
CA ALA A 128 0.43 19.25 -5.77
C ALA A 128 0.46 18.71 -4.33
N GLU A 129 1.07 17.54 -4.10
CA GLU A 129 1.24 16.91 -2.79
C GLU A 129 2.71 16.44 -2.61
N PRO A 130 3.60 17.28 -2.06
CA PRO A 130 5.04 17.00 -1.95
C PRO A 130 5.40 15.69 -1.24
N GLY A 131 4.54 15.23 -0.31
CA GLY A 131 4.71 13.98 0.44
C GLY A 131 4.33 12.73 -0.34
N PHE A 132 3.60 12.85 -1.46
CA PHE A 132 3.15 11.70 -2.23
C PHE A 132 4.31 11.01 -2.96
N ARG A 133 4.43 9.69 -2.80
CA ARG A 133 5.43 8.87 -3.50
C ARG A 133 4.82 7.54 -3.97
N PRO A 134 4.87 7.23 -5.28
CA PRO A 134 4.41 5.95 -5.82
C PRO A 134 5.51 4.89 -5.67
N VAL A 135 5.67 4.39 -4.45
CA VAL A 135 6.64 3.33 -4.12
C VAL A 135 5.91 2.09 -3.65
N THR A 136 6.17 0.95 -4.30
CA THR A 136 5.63 -0.36 -3.95
C THR A 136 6.77 -1.30 -3.55
N THR A 137 6.69 -1.88 -2.35
CA THR A 137 7.64 -2.89 -1.87
C THR A 137 7.01 -4.27 -1.88
N VAL A 138 7.68 -5.20 -2.55
CA VAL A 138 7.29 -6.62 -2.68
C VAL A 138 8.24 -7.45 -1.81
N PRO A 139 7.78 -7.95 -0.65
CA PRO A 139 8.64 -8.64 0.32
C PRO A 139 8.89 -10.12 0.01
N LEU A 140 8.27 -10.64 -1.05
CA LEU A 140 8.44 -12.02 -1.50
C LEU A 140 9.09 -11.99 -2.88
N ASP A 141 10.10 -12.83 -3.05
CA ASP A 141 10.83 -12.90 -4.29
C ASP A 141 10.71 -14.29 -4.91
N THR A 142 9.80 -14.41 -5.88
CA THR A 142 9.65 -15.63 -6.68
C THR A 142 10.00 -15.34 -8.13
N PRO A 143 10.45 -16.33 -8.91
CA PRO A 143 10.68 -16.16 -10.34
C PRO A 143 9.47 -15.59 -11.08
N ALA A 144 8.26 -16.06 -10.72
CA ALA A 144 7.00 -15.57 -11.30
C ALA A 144 6.76 -14.08 -11.00
N LEU A 145 6.95 -13.63 -9.75
CA LEU A 145 6.83 -12.21 -9.40
C LEU A 145 7.87 -11.37 -10.15
N ARG A 146 9.14 -11.81 -10.19
CA ARG A 146 10.18 -11.11 -10.95
C ARG A 146 9.81 -10.96 -12.42
N GLU A 147 9.25 -12.02 -13.02
CA GLU A 147 8.83 -12.01 -14.41
C GLU A 147 7.68 -11.04 -14.66
N VAL A 148 6.62 -11.10 -13.84
CA VAL A 148 5.44 -10.22 -13.94
C VAL A 148 5.84 -8.75 -13.82
N PHE A 149 6.54 -8.38 -12.75
CA PHE A 149 6.95 -6.98 -12.53
C PHE A 149 7.95 -6.52 -13.60
N SER A 150 8.87 -7.40 -14.02
CA SER A 150 9.79 -7.07 -15.12
C SER A 150 9.05 -6.85 -16.43
N CYS A 151 8.05 -7.68 -16.74
CA CYS A 151 7.21 -7.53 -17.93
C CYS A 151 6.46 -6.19 -17.88
N LEU A 152 5.76 -5.93 -16.77
CA LEU A 152 5.00 -4.71 -16.55
C LEU A 152 5.84 -3.44 -16.73
N ILE A 153 7.01 -3.36 -16.09
CA ILE A 153 7.87 -2.18 -16.17
C ILE A 153 8.52 -2.04 -17.56
N LYS A 154 8.85 -3.16 -18.23
CA LYS A 154 9.33 -3.11 -19.63
C LYS A 154 8.23 -2.69 -20.61
N THR A 155 6.97 -3.01 -20.33
CA THR A 155 5.81 -2.58 -21.11
C THR A 155 5.59 -1.08 -20.96
N ALA A 156 5.68 -0.54 -19.75
CA ALA A 156 5.50 0.89 -19.52
C ALA A 156 6.71 1.74 -19.97
N VAL A 157 7.93 1.20 -19.86
CA VAL A 157 9.18 1.90 -20.22
C VAL A 157 10.05 1.05 -21.17
N PRO A 158 9.57 0.76 -22.40
CA PRO A 158 10.30 -0.07 -23.34
C PRO A 158 11.53 0.63 -23.92
N ARG A 159 11.61 1.96 -23.83
CA ARG A 159 12.68 2.76 -24.43
C ARG A 159 13.90 2.87 -23.53
N LYS A 160 14.90 2.01 -23.78
CA LYS A 160 16.17 2.01 -23.04
C LYS A 160 17.19 3.08 -23.47
N LYS A 161 17.02 3.70 -24.63
CA LYS A 161 18.02 4.61 -25.23
C LYS A 161 17.34 5.83 -25.83
N TRP A 162 17.88 7.00 -25.53
CA TRP A 162 17.50 8.26 -26.14
C TRP A 162 18.72 8.94 -26.77
N LYS A 163 18.54 9.46 -27.97
CA LYS A 163 19.56 10.20 -28.72
C LYS A 163 18.88 11.33 -29.47
N LYS A 164 19.28 12.57 -29.20
CA LYS A 164 18.79 13.77 -29.92
C LYS A 164 19.85 14.87 -29.86
N ARG A 165 20.11 15.55 -30.99
CA ARG A 165 20.95 16.76 -31.06
C ARG A 165 22.30 16.66 -30.28
N GLY A 166 23.02 15.55 -30.45
CA GLY A 166 24.33 15.34 -29.82
C GLY A 166 24.31 14.86 -28.36
N PHE A 167 23.12 14.75 -27.76
CA PHE A 167 22.90 14.10 -26.48
C PHE A 167 22.57 12.63 -26.64
N ARG A 168 23.01 11.83 -25.66
CA ARG A 168 22.69 10.42 -25.54
C ARG A 168 22.49 10.07 -24.07
N ILE A 169 21.39 9.39 -23.76
CA ILE A 169 21.18 8.76 -22.47
C ILE A 169 20.73 7.32 -22.71
N ARG A 170 21.26 6.41 -21.91
CA ARG A 170 20.74 5.06 -21.77
C ARG A 170 20.01 5.06 -20.44
N ARG A 171 18.83 4.47 -20.33
CA ARG A 171 18.06 4.40 -19.08
C ARG A 171 17.50 2.99 -18.98
N SER A 172 17.88 2.26 -17.94
CA SER A 172 17.26 0.95 -17.69
C SER A 172 16.06 1.14 -16.79
N ALA A 173 14.93 0.53 -17.15
CA ALA A 173 13.76 0.51 -16.28
C ALA A 173 13.84 -0.63 -15.23
N VAL A 174 14.73 -1.60 -15.42
CA VAL A 174 14.98 -2.68 -14.45
C VAL A 174 16.44 -2.60 -14.00
N LEU A 175 16.65 -2.44 -12.70
CA LEU A 175 17.92 -2.34 -12.01
C LEU A 175 18.09 -3.57 -11.10
N ASN A 176 18.83 -4.57 -11.56
CA ASN A 176 19.12 -5.77 -10.79
C ASN A 176 20.50 -5.63 -10.13
N TYR A 177 20.53 -5.54 -8.80
CA TYR A 177 21.73 -5.37 -7.99
C TYR A 177 22.40 -6.69 -7.58
N GLU A 178 21.70 -7.82 -7.68
CA GLU A 178 22.24 -9.15 -7.34
C GLU A 178 23.33 -9.61 -8.31
N VAL A 179 23.20 -9.23 -9.58
CA VAL A 179 24.13 -9.65 -10.64
C VAL A 179 25.55 -9.08 -10.39
N LYS A 180 25.70 -8.01 -9.60
CA LYS A 180 26.99 -7.41 -9.21
C LYS A 180 26.91 -6.71 -7.84
N PRO A 181 27.17 -7.40 -6.72
CA PRO A 181 27.16 -6.80 -5.38
C PRO A 181 28.28 -5.75 -5.21
N GLY A 182 27.96 -4.57 -4.64
CA GLY A 182 28.89 -3.45 -4.40
C GLY A 182 28.23 -2.05 -4.46
N ALA A 183 29.00 -0.96 -4.32
CA ALA A 183 28.52 0.43 -4.49
C ALA A 183 27.76 0.63 -5.82
N MET A 184 26.88 1.66 -5.95
CA MET A 184 26.04 1.84 -7.16
C MET A 184 26.90 1.65 -8.41
N PRO A 185 26.71 0.53 -9.14
CA PRO A 185 27.62 0.18 -10.20
C PRO A 185 27.70 1.33 -11.22
N LYS A 186 28.89 1.63 -11.77
CA LYS A 186 29.07 2.68 -12.80
C LYS A 186 28.05 2.61 -13.94
N HIS A 187 27.49 1.42 -14.21
CA HIS A 187 26.46 1.22 -15.22
C HIS A 187 25.07 1.75 -14.81
N ILE A 188 24.74 1.82 -13.51
CA ILE A 188 23.53 2.45 -12.98
C ILE A 188 23.67 3.98 -12.96
N GLN A 189 24.85 4.49 -12.58
CA GLN A 189 25.19 5.91 -12.79
C GLN A 189 25.16 6.28 -14.29
N ASP A 190 25.63 5.40 -15.19
CA ASP A 190 25.48 5.58 -16.64
C ASP A 190 24.00 5.61 -17.11
N PHE A 191 23.04 5.13 -16.30
CA PHE A 191 21.61 5.17 -16.61
C PHE A 191 20.89 6.46 -16.21
N THR A 192 21.53 7.24 -15.33
CA THR A 192 21.09 8.54 -14.86
C THR A 192 21.98 9.66 -15.38
N GLU A 193 22.79 9.41 -16.40
CA GLU A 193 23.67 10.41 -16.98
C GLU A 193 23.36 10.69 -18.45
N LEU A 194 23.05 11.95 -18.72
CA LEU A 194 22.99 12.47 -20.08
C LEU A 194 24.41 12.75 -20.57
N LYS A 195 24.82 12.05 -21.63
CA LYS A 195 26.12 12.21 -22.28
C LYS A 195 26.01 13.20 -23.42
N ARG A 196 26.83 14.26 -23.38
CA ARG A 196 26.99 15.23 -24.47
C ARG A 196 28.37 15.08 -25.10
N LYS A 197 28.42 14.80 -26.40
CA LYS A 197 29.68 14.88 -27.16
C LYS A 197 30.07 16.34 -27.37
N ILE A 198 31.31 16.70 -27.02
CA ILE A 198 31.92 17.99 -27.36
C ILE A 198 32.91 17.76 -28.51
N PRO A 199 32.87 18.55 -29.60
CA PRO A 199 33.88 18.48 -30.66
C PRO A 199 35.28 18.70 -30.10
N GLY A 200 36.25 17.82 -30.43
CA GLY A 200 37.63 17.93 -29.99
C GLY A 200 37.89 17.63 -28.50
N GLY A 201 36.86 17.24 -27.73
CA GLY A 201 36.97 17.00 -26.29
C GLY A 201 36.38 15.66 -25.82
N LYS A 202 36.59 15.35 -24.54
CA LYS A 202 35.96 14.18 -23.89
C LYS A 202 34.46 14.45 -23.68
N PRO A 203 33.58 13.43 -23.79
CA PRO A 203 32.14 13.61 -23.60
C PRO A 203 31.81 13.99 -22.15
N LEU A 204 30.95 14.98 -21.98
CA LEU A 204 30.45 15.43 -20.68
C LEU A 204 29.28 14.59 -20.21
N ARG A 205 29.18 14.41 -18.88
CA ARG A 205 28.14 13.64 -18.20
C ARG A 205 27.36 14.56 -17.26
N ILE A 206 26.05 14.62 -17.43
CA ILE A 206 25.13 15.45 -16.66
C ILE A 206 24.12 14.54 -15.95
N PRO A 207 23.91 14.66 -14.64
CA PRO A 207 22.86 13.92 -13.93
C PRO A 207 21.47 14.18 -14.53
N ALA A 208 20.69 13.12 -14.69
CA ALA A 208 19.40 13.05 -15.35
C ALA A 208 18.52 12.07 -14.55
N PRO A 209 17.89 12.55 -13.45
CA PRO A 209 17.08 11.71 -12.57
C PRO A 209 15.91 11.08 -13.32
N TYR A 210 15.36 10.01 -12.73
CA TYR A 210 14.12 9.41 -13.19
C TYR A 210 12.98 10.35 -12.80
N ARG A 211 12.25 10.78 -13.83
CA ARG A 211 11.13 11.70 -13.72
C ARG A 211 10.01 11.21 -14.63
N ASN A 212 8.79 11.16 -14.11
CA ASN A 212 7.57 10.77 -14.85
C ASN A 212 7.77 9.45 -15.60
N THR A 213 8.32 8.47 -14.89
CA THR A 213 8.80 7.20 -15.44
C THR A 213 8.77 6.15 -14.33
N LEU A 214 9.11 4.92 -14.67
CA LEU A 214 9.02 3.79 -13.74
C LEU A 214 10.34 3.02 -13.67
N VAL A 215 10.61 2.50 -12.47
CA VAL A 215 11.80 1.72 -12.18
C VAL A 215 11.45 0.52 -11.32
N LEU A 216 11.93 -0.64 -11.73
CA LEU A 216 12.01 -1.85 -10.92
C LEU A 216 13.43 -1.98 -10.37
N ILE A 217 13.55 -2.13 -9.06
CA ILE A 217 14.81 -2.40 -8.36
C ILE A 217 14.72 -3.78 -7.73
N ILE A 218 15.74 -4.61 -7.95
CA ILE A 218 15.81 -5.99 -7.47
C ILE A 218 17.08 -6.16 -6.64
N GLY A 219 16.94 -6.71 -5.43
CA GLY A 219 18.08 -7.14 -4.60
C GLY A 219 18.96 -6.02 -4.05
N ALA A 220 18.43 -4.79 -3.92
CA ALA A 220 19.23 -3.65 -3.47
C ALA A 220 19.39 -3.61 -1.95
N SER A 221 20.62 -3.41 -1.49
CA SER A 221 20.95 -3.12 -0.09
C SER A 221 20.51 -1.71 0.34
N GLY A 222 20.43 -1.47 1.65
CA GLY A 222 20.02 -0.17 2.18
C GLY A 222 20.96 0.98 1.77
N GLU A 223 22.25 0.73 1.60
CA GLU A 223 23.21 1.74 1.11
C GLU A 223 22.92 2.12 -0.34
N GLN A 224 22.69 1.13 -1.20
CA GLN A 224 22.35 1.34 -2.62
C GLN A 224 21.02 2.09 -2.77
N LEU A 225 20.04 1.82 -1.90
CA LEU A 225 18.78 2.58 -1.86
C LEU A 225 19.01 4.01 -1.36
N ARG A 226 19.86 4.25 -0.36
CA ARG A 226 20.17 5.64 0.04
C ARG A 226 20.83 6.43 -1.09
N GLU A 227 21.71 5.81 -1.86
CA GLU A 227 22.36 6.44 -3.02
C GLU A 227 21.38 6.69 -4.17
N ALA A 228 20.46 5.76 -4.44
CA ALA A 228 19.49 5.88 -5.53
C ALA A 228 18.34 6.85 -5.24
N GLY A 229 17.96 7.04 -3.97
CA GLY A 229 16.77 7.81 -3.57
C GLY A 229 16.63 9.18 -4.23
N PRO A 230 17.66 10.05 -4.17
CA PRO A 230 17.60 11.38 -4.80
C PRO A 230 17.38 11.37 -6.32
N LEU A 231 17.69 10.26 -7.00
CA LEU A 231 17.52 10.10 -8.44
C LEU A 231 16.14 9.55 -8.82
N MET A 232 15.37 9.05 -7.85
CA MET A 232 14.10 8.36 -8.05
C MET A 232 12.90 9.10 -7.47
N GLU A 233 13.09 10.25 -6.83
CA GLU A 233 12.01 10.92 -6.11
C GLU A 233 10.82 11.35 -6.98
N GLN A 234 10.99 11.46 -8.29
CA GLN A 234 9.94 11.84 -9.24
C GLN A 234 9.55 10.67 -10.16
N ALA A 235 9.76 9.43 -9.72
CA ALA A 235 9.45 8.22 -10.45
C ALA A 235 8.56 7.28 -9.64
N GLY A 236 7.84 6.41 -10.34
CA GLY A 236 7.25 5.21 -9.73
C GLY A 236 8.30 4.15 -9.51
N VAL A 237 8.38 3.62 -8.29
CA VAL A 237 9.41 2.67 -7.90
C VAL A 237 8.77 1.39 -7.39
N PHE A 238 9.19 0.27 -7.98
CA PHE A 238 8.87 -1.07 -7.52
C PHE A 238 10.14 -1.70 -6.96
N LEU A 239 10.06 -2.20 -5.73
CA LEU A 239 11.17 -2.81 -5.02
C LEU A 239 10.86 -4.29 -4.79
N ILE A 240 11.69 -5.18 -5.34
CA ILE A 240 11.61 -6.63 -5.11
C ILE A 240 12.88 -7.07 -4.39
N ASP A 241 12.72 -7.84 -3.33
CA ASP A 241 13.83 -8.36 -2.52
C ASP A 241 14.85 -7.30 -2.08
N CYS A 242 14.38 -6.10 -1.80
CA CYS A 242 15.22 -4.98 -1.39
C CYS A 242 15.22 -4.85 0.12
N ALA A 243 16.32 -4.31 0.66
CA ALA A 243 16.40 -3.91 2.06
C ALA A 243 15.33 -2.85 2.40
N SER A 244 15.04 -2.72 3.70
CA SER A 244 14.18 -1.65 4.22
C SER A 244 14.74 -0.27 3.84
N ASN A 245 13.83 0.67 3.59
CA ASN A 245 14.17 2.03 3.18
C ASN A 245 13.11 3.02 3.68
N ASP A 246 13.51 4.29 3.72
CA ASP A 246 12.67 5.39 4.19
C ASP A 246 12.00 6.15 3.03
N TRP A 247 11.82 5.51 1.87
CA TRP A 247 11.30 6.21 0.70
C TRP A 247 9.81 6.54 0.83
N GLY A 248 9.11 5.99 1.82
CA GLY A 248 7.68 6.25 2.06
C GLY A 248 6.83 5.62 0.96
N GLY A 249 6.41 4.38 1.18
CA GLY A 249 5.72 3.57 0.17
C GLY A 249 4.86 2.48 0.76
N ARG A 250 4.01 1.91 -0.08
CA ARG A 250 3.16 0.78 0.25
C ARG A 250 3.99 -0.50 0.26
N ARG A 251 3.72 -1.39 1.21
CA ARG A 251 4.28 -2.75 1.24
C ARG A 251 3.17 -3.74 0.96
N MET A 252 3.34 -4.58 -0.05
CA MET A 252 2.40 -5.66 -0.34
C MET A 252 2.47 -6.74 0.74
N SER A 253 1.34 -7.34 1.10
CA SER A 253 1.32 -8.42 2.07
C SER A 253 1.87 -9.71 1.45
N LYS A 254 2.51 -10.58 2.26
CA LYS A 254 3.00 -11.87 1.76
C LYS A 254 1.85 -12.79 1.33
N SER A 255 0.71 -12.73 2.01
CA SER A 255 -0.47 -13.54 1.69
C SER A 255 -1.05 -13.20 0.33
N ASP A 256 -1.05 -11.91 -0.07
CA ASP A 256 -1.58 -11.49 -1.37
C ASP A 256 -0.71 -11.96 -2.55
N LEU A 257 0.56 -12.30 -2.29
CA LEU A 257 1.56 -12.61 -3.31
C LEU A 257 1.77 -14.11 -3.56
N GLN A 258 1.05 -15.00 -2.86
CA GLN A 258 1.26 -16.45 -2.92
C GLN A 258 0.71 -17.08 -4.20
N ILE A 259 -0.38 -16.55 -4.72
CA ILE A 259 -1.09 -17.08 -5.88
C ILE A 259 -1.18 -15.96 -6.93
N LEU A 260 -0.77 -16.28 -8.14
CA LEU A 260 -0.77 -15.39 -9.30
C LEU A 260 -1.58 -16.04 -10.41
N ASP A 261 -2.42 -15.27 -11.09
CA ASP A 261 -3.06 -15.71 -12.33
C ASP A 261 -2.07 -15.55 -13.51
N PRO A 262 -1.55 -16.66 -14.09
CA PRO A 262 -0.61 -16.59 -15.19
C PRO A 262 -1.22 -16.01 -16.47
N SER A 263 -2.54 -16.10 -16.66
CA SER A 263 -3.22 -15.60 -17.86
C SER A 263 -3.09 -14.08 -18.02
N VAL A 264 -2.98 -13.36 -16.89
CA VAL A 264 -2.76 -11.90 -16.89
C VAL A 264 -1.37 -11.57 -17.41
N LEU A 265 -0.35 -12.34 -17.05
CA LEU A 265 1.01 -12.18 -17.56
C LEU A 265 1.06 -12.49 -19.07
N GLU A 266 0.47 -13.60 -19.49
CA GLU A 266 0.40 -13.99 -20.91
C GLU A 266 -0.27 -12.90 -21.76
N ARG A 267 -1.39 -12.36 -21.26
CA ARG A 267 -2.09 -11.23 -21.91
C ARG A 267 -1.20 -9.99 -22.01
N LEU A 268 -0.50 -9.64 -20.94
CA LEU A 268 0.41 -8.48 -20.94
C LEU A 268 1.61 -8.68 -21.87
N GLN A 269 2.12 -9.90 -22.00
CA GLN A 269 3.19 -10.22 -22.95
C GLN A 269 2.70 -10.13 -24.39
N LYS A 270 1.50 -10.66 -24.66
CA LYS A 270 0.87 -10.63 -25.99
C LYS A 270 0.56 -9.21 -26.45
N GLU A 271 -0.13 -8.43 -25.60
CA GLU A 271 -0.63 -7.10 -25.92
C GLU A 271 0.31 -5.97 -25.45
N GLY A 272 1.54 -6.30 -25.05
CA GLY A 272 2.45 -5.35 -24.39
C GLY A 272 2.79 -4.11 -25.23
N THR A 273 2.85 -4.22 -26.56
CA THR A 273 3.07 -3.06 -27.44
C THR A 273 1.84 -2.14 -27.49
N LEU A 274 0.63 -2.68 -27.37
CA LEU A 274 -0.62 -1.94 -27.33
C LEU A 274 -0.81 -1.28 -25.97
N ALA A 275 -0.55 -2.01 -24.88
CA ALA A 275 -0.54 -1.48 -23.52
C ALA A 275 0.48 -0.32 -23.39
N ALA A 276 1.67 -0.47 -23.98
CA ALA A 276 2.65 0.62 -24.04
C ALA A 276 2.13 1.86 -24.78
N ALA A 277 1.30 1.70 -25.81
CA ALA A 277 0.70 2.82 -26.54
C ALA A 277 -0.34 3.57 -25.68
N VAL A 278 -1.18 2.84 -24.94
CA VAL A 278 -2.14 3.41 -23.98
C VAL A 278 -1.39 4.21 -22.90
N LEU A 279 -0.35 3.63 -22.31
CA LEU A 279 0.48 4.32 -21.31
C LEU A 279 1.24 5.52 -21.88
N ALA A 280 1.60 5.49 -23.17
CA ALA A 280 2.20 6.63 -23.84
C ALA A 280 1.21 7.79 -23.99
N GLY A 281 -0.06 7.49 -24.30
CA GLY A 281 -1.16 8.46 -24.31
C GLY A 281 -1.38 9.07 -22.93
N TRP A 282 -1.59 8.22 -21.91
CA TRP A 282 -1.72 8.64 -20.51
C TRP A 282 -0.56 9.55 -20.08
N TRP A 283 0.68 9.15 -20.35
CA TRP A 283 1.85 9.96 -20.02
C TRP A 283 1.85 11.31 -20.74
N ALA A 284 1.47 11.36 -22.01
CA ALA A 284 1.48 12.60 -22.80
C ALA A 284 0.46 13.64 -22.34
N GLU A 285 -0.62 13.20 -21.69
CA GLU A 285 -1.70 14.06 -21.22
C GLU A 285 -1.47 14.67 -19.83
N ARG A 286 -0.38 14.29 -19.15
CA ARG A 286 -0.08 14.82 -17.82
C ARG A 286 -0.08 16.35 -17.82
N SER A 287 -0.75 16.93 -16.83
CA SER A 287 -0.78 18.38 -16.65
C SER A 287 -0.79 18.74 -15.17
N ARG A 288 -0.20 19.90 -14.84
CA ARG A 288 -0.21 20.41 -13.46
C ARG A 288 -1.62 20.73 -12.96
N GLY A 289 -2.48 21.24 -13.86
CA GLY A 289 -3.86 21.57 -13.51
C GLY A 289 -4.66 20.33 -13.12
N GLU A 290 -4.56 19.28 -13.93
CA GLU A 290 -5.27 18.02 -13.69
C GLU A 290 -4.70 17.27 -12.47
N ALA A 291 -3.38 17.22 -12.30
CA ALA A 291 -2.76 16.64 -11.11
C ALA A 291 -3.21 17.34 -9.81
N ARG A 292 -3.33 18.67 -9.81
CA ARG A 292 -3.88 19.43 -8.68
C ARG A 292 -5.35 19.10 -8.43
N ALA A 293 -6.16 19.00 -9.48
CA ALA A 293 -7.57 18.64 -9.35
C ALA A 293 -7.73 17.23 -8.73
N ILE A 294 -6.94 16.25 -9.18
CA ILE A 294 -6.90 14.89 -8.61
C ILE A 294 -6.59 14.92 -7.11
N VAL A 295 -5.55 15.65 -6.70
CA VAL A 295 -5.16 15.77 -5.29
C VAL A 295 -6.26 16.46 -4.47
N GLN A 296 -6.86 17.53 -4.99
CA GLN A 296 -7.96 18.24 -4.31
C GLN A 296 -9.19 17.35 -4.13
N THR A 297 -9.58 16.59 -5.16
CA THR A 297 -10.67 15.63 -5.05
C THR A 297 -10.35 14.55 -4.03
N ALA A 298 -9.13 14.01 -4.03
CA ALA A 298 -8.68 13.04 -3.04
C ALA A 298 -8.76 13.59 -1.61
N GLN A 299 -8.28 14.81 -1.37
CA GLN A 299 -8.40 15.49 -0.08
C GLN A 299 -9.88 15.66 0.35
N GLY A 300 -10.76 15.98 -0.59
CA GLY A 300 -12.20 16.11 -0.35
C GLY A 300 -12.86 14.82 0.12
N THR A 301 -12.36 13.64 -0.29
CA THR A 301 -12.87 12.34 0.16
C THR A 301 -12.53 12.01 1.62
N LEU A 302 -11.48 12.63 2.18
CA LEU A 302 -11.04 12.39 3.56
C LEU A 302 -11.80 13.23 4.59
N GLY A 303 -12.90 13.87 4.18
CA GLY A 303 -13.73 14.71 5.04
C GLY A 303 -13.34 16.19 4.99
N LYS A 304 -14.29 17.03 5.40
CA LYS A 304 -14.09 18.48 5.42
C LYS A 304 -13.27 18.88 6.65
N PRO A 305 -12.26 19.75 6.49
CA PRO A 305 -11.63 20.46 7.60
C PRO A 305 -12.70 21.11 8.49
N ASP A 306 -12.61 20.92 9.80
CA ASP A 306 -13.37 21.74 10.74
C ASP A 306 -12.81 23.18 10.66
N SER A 307 -13.71 24.15 10.49
CA SER A 307 -13.40 25.57 10.25
C SER A 307 -12.62 26.23 11.39
N ARG A 308 -12.55 25.58 12.56
CA ARG A 308 -11.77 26.03 13.72
C ARG A 308 -10.28 25.74 13.61
N PHE A 309 -9.84 24.86 12.71
CA PHE A 309 -8.43 24.54 12.54
C PHE A 309 -7.77 25.44 11.48
N ILE A 310 -6.58 25.95 11.81
CA ILE A 310 -5.78 26.85 10.96
C ILE A 310 -5.04 26.08 9.85
N ALA A 311 -4.81 24.78 10.06
CA ALA A 311 -4.15 23.90 9.10
C ALA A 311 -4.70 22.47 9.24
N VAL A 312 -4.81 21.77 8.11
CA VAL A 312 -5.15 20.34 8.06
C VAL A 312 -3.93 19.56 7.60
N VAL A 313 -3.58 18.55 8.38
CA VAL A 313 -2.56 17.56 8.02
C VAL A 313 -3.28 16.24 7.83
N TYR A 314 -3.41 15.82 6.58
CA TYR A 314 -3.98 14.52 6.25
C TYR A 314 -2.99 13.41 6.60
N ASP A 315 -3.50 12.23 6.98
CA ASP A 315 -2.66 11.05 7.10
C ASP A 315 -2.03 10.74 5.71
N PRO A 316 -0.69 10.69 5.58
CA PRO A 316 -0.03 10.48 4.29
C PRO A 316 -0.41 9.16 3.61
N LYS A 317 -0.76 8.12 4.38
CA LYS A 317 -1.17 6.82 3.84
C LYS A 317 -2.58 6.90 3.26
N GLU A 318 -3.52 7.48 4.02
CA GLU A 318 -4.90 7.64 3.56
C GLU A 318 -4.99 8.59 2.36
N LEU A 319 -4.28 9.71 2.40
CA LEU A 319 -4.19 10.62 1.25
C LEU A 319 -3.52 9.95 0.04
N GLY A 320 -2.44 9.20 0.27
CA GLY A 320 -1.81 8.43 -0.79
C GLY A 320 -2.72 7.37 -1.40
N LYS A 321 -3.58 6.72 -0.60
CA LYS A 321 -4.60 5.77 -1.06
C LYS A 321 -5.68 6.48 -1.87
N ALA A 322 -6.18 7.62 -1.39
CA ALA A 322 -7.18 8.43 -2.08
C ALA A 322 -6.66 8.97 -3.43
N ILE A 323 -5.42 9.44 -3.51
CA ILE A 323 -4.80 9.90 -4.78
C ILE A 323 -4.74 8.74 -5.80
N ARG A 324 -4.35 7.54 -5.38
CA ARG A 324 -4.33 6.35 -6.24
C ARG A 324 -5.72 6.00 -6.78
N TYR A 325 -6.72 6.05 -5.91
CA TYR A 325 -8.11 5.82 -6.30
C TYR A 325 -8.55 6.82 -7.38
N GLN A 326 -8.33 8.12 -7.15
CA GLN A 326 -8.71 9.17 -8.09
C GLN A 326 -7.97 9.07 -9.44
N ILE A 327 -6.70 8.65 -9.42
CA ILE A 327 -5.94 8.39 -10.65
C ILE A 327 -6.55 7.24 -11.47
N LEU A 328 -6.94 6.15 -10.83
CA LEU A 328 -7.60 5.03 -11.51
C LEU A 328 -8.93 5.46 -12.14
N LEU A 329 -9.74 6.22 -11.41
CA LEU A 329 -11.01 6.76 -11.93
C LEU A 329 -10.79 7.71 -13.10
N THR A 330 -9.80 8.60 -12.99
CA THR A 330 -9.44 9.55 -14.06
C THR A 330 -8.95 8.80 -15.30
N PHE A 331 -8.15 7.76 -15.12
CA PHE A 331 -7.72 6.91 -16.22
C PHE A 331 -8.90 6.23 -16.94
N LEU A 332 -9.86 5.66 -16.19
CA LEU A 332 -11.07 5.08 -16.78
C LEU A 332 -11.92 6.11 -17.52
N ASN A 333 -12.11 7.31 -16.94
CA ASN A 333 -12.85 8.39 -17.58
C ASN A 333 -12.21 8.76 -18.92
N LYS A 334 -10.88 8.86 -18.98
CA LYS A 334 -10.17 9.16 -20.24
C LYS A 334 -10.30 8.06 -21.29
N LEU A 335 -10.35 6.80 -20.87
CA LEU A 335 -10.60 5.69 -21.79
C LEU A 335 -12.04 5.72 -22.32
N GLU A 336 -13.01 6.11 -21.50
CA GLU A 336 -14.41 6.27 -21.91
C GLU A 336 -14.60 7.49 -22.83
N ASP A 337 -14.12 8.67 -22.41
CA ASP A 337 -14.20 9.92 -23.19
C ASP A 337 -13.49 9.81 -24.55
N GLY A 338 -12.46 8.95 -24.64
CA GLY A 338 -11.73 8.63 -25.85
C GLY A 338 -12.38 7.57 -26.75
N ASP A 339 -13.58 7.08 -26.43
CA ASP A 339 -14.26 5.94 -27.06
C ASP A 339 -13.39 4.65 -27.10
N VAL A 340 -12.47 4.47 -26.15
CA VAL A 340 -11.63 3.27 -26.06
C VAL A 340 -12.38 2.15 -25.32
N LEU A 341 -13.15 2.51 -24.29
CA LEU A 341 -14.04 1.61 -23.56
C LEU A 341 -15.48 2.10 -23.65
N ALA A 342 -16.43 1.17 -23.75
CA ALA A 342 -17.83 1.53 -23.62
C ALA A 342 -18.16 1.84 -22.14
N ALA A 343 -19.11 2.75 -21.89
CA ALA A 343 -19.53 3.14 -20.54
C ALA A 343 -19.82 1.94 -19.63
N LYS A 344 -20.58 0.96 -20.12
CA LYS A 344 -20.92 -0.27 -19.38
C LYS A 344 -19.68 -1.10 -19.00
N GLU A 345 -18.66 -1.14 -19.85
CA GLU A 345 -17.41 -1.84 -19.57
C GLU A 345 -16.58 -1.09 -18.53
N ALA A 346 -16.50 0.24 -18.67
CA ALA A 346 -15.82 1.11 -17.70
C ALA A 346 -16.46 1.03 -16.30
N ASP A 347 -17.78 0.96 -16.21
CA ASP A 347 -18.52 0.85 -14.95
C ASP A 347 -18.22 -0.44 -14.18
N ALA A 348 -18.02 -1.56 -14.88
CA ALA A 348 -17.61 -2.81 -14.24
C ALA A 348 -16.24 -2.67 -13.56
N TYR A 349 -15.29 -1.98 -14.21
CA TYR A 349 -14.00 -1.67 -13.62
C TYR A 349 -14.11 -0.68 -12.47
N ARG A 350 -14.94 0.37 -12.60
CA ARG A 350 -15.21 1.33 -11.50
C ARG A 350 -15.75 0.62 -10.26
N ALA A 351 -16.69 -0.31 -10.42
CA ALA A 351 -17.25 -1.09 -9.32
C ALA A 351 -16.17 -1.96 -8.64
N SER A 352 -15.32 -2.64 -9.42
CA SER A 352 -14.21 -3.43 -8.88
C SER A 352 -13.19 -2.57 -8.12
N ILE A 353 -12.84 -1.39 -8.65
CA ILE A 353 -11.92 -0.45 -8.02
C ILE A 353 -12.55 0.14 -6.75
N LYS A 354 -13.84 0.51 -6.78
CA LYS A 354 -14.58 0.96 -5.59
C LYS A 354 -14.51 -0.10 -4.50
N GLY A 355 -14.83 -1.35 -4.81
CA GLY A 355 -14.74 -2.46 -3.85
C GLY A 355 -13.34 -2.67 -3.24
N ALA A 356 -12.27 -2.25 -3.93
CA ALA A 356 -10.90 -2.32 -3.41
C ALA A 356 -10.50 -1.11 -2.53
N TYR A 357 -10.96 0.09 -2.87
CA TYR A 357 -10.52 1.34 -2.24
C TYR A 357 -11.49 1.90 -1.21
N ASP A 358 -12.78 1.70 -1.46
CA ASP A 358 -13.93 2.16 -0.68
C ASP A 358 -14.97 1.02 -0.61
N PRO A 359 -14.62 -0.12 0.03
CA PRO A 359 -15.53 -1.23 0.18
C PRO A 359 -16.76 -0.76 0.96
N GLU A 360 -17.95 -1.16 0.51
CA GLU A 360 -19.16 -0.91 1.28
C GLU A 360 -19.01 -1.57 2.66
N PRO A 361 -19.33 -0.86 3.76
CA PRO A 361 -19.24 -1.44 5.08
C PRO A 361 -20.07 -2.71 5.11
N GLU A 362 -19.48 -3.80 5.59
CA GLU A 362 -20.24 -5.03 5.83
C GLU A 362 -21.45 -4.66 6.70
N PRO A 363 -22.65 -5.15 6.37
CA PRO A 363 -23.83 -4.85 7.18
C PRO A 363 -23.51 -5.24 8.63
N GLU A 364 -23.65 -4.29 9.56
CA GLU A 364 -23.45 -4.56 10.98
C GLU A 364 -24.32 -5.76 11.36
N GLY A 365 -23.67 -6.91 11.58
CA GLY A 365 -24.36 -8.08 12.11
C GLY A 365 -25.02 -7.72 13.44
N PRO A 366 -26.08 -8.44 13.85
CA PRO A 366 -26.72 -8.18 15.14
C PRO A 366 -25.65 -8.20 16.24
N VAL A 367 -25.62 -7.15 17.06
CA VAL A 367 -24.67 -7.02 18.18
C VAL A 367 -24.82 -8.26 19.05
N ARG A 368 -23.79 -9.11 19.06
CA ARG A 368 -23.74 -10.32 19.88
C ARG A 368 -23.52 -9.90 21.32
N ARG A 369 -24.43 -10.28 22.22
CA ARG A 369 -24.39 -9.83 23.61
C ARG A 369 -23.90 -10.95 24.52
N ALA A 370 -23.16 -10.59 25.56
CA ALA A 370 -22.73 -11.56 26.57
C ALA A 370 -23.90 -12.21 27.36
N GLU A 371 -25.12 -11.72 27.18
CA GLU A 371 -26.35 -12.27 27.76
C GLU A 371 -27.06 -13.29 26.86
N ASP A 372 -26.66 -13.39 25.59
CA ASP A 372 -27.28 -14.30 24.64
C ASP A 372 -26.94 -15.77 25.02
N PRO A 373 -27.92 -16.69 25.07
CA PRO A 373 -27.67 -18.06 25.50
C PRO A 373 -26.64 -18.82 24.65
N GLU A 374 -26.59 -18.53 23.34
CA GLU A 374 -25.61 -19.11 22.43
C GLU A 374 -24.19 -18.63 22.73
N VAL A 375 -24.02 -17.32 22.98
CA VAL A 375 -22.74 -16.74 23.41
C VAL A 375 -22.30 -17.31 24.76
N PHE A 376 -23.24 -17.54 25.68
CA PHE A 376 -22.96 -18.22 26.94
C PHE A 376 -22.39 -19.62 26.71
N LEU A 377 -23.00 -20.43 25.84
CA LEU A 377 -22.50 -21.77 25.54
C LEU A 377 -21.12 -21.74 24.89
N GLU A 378 -20.89 -20.86 23.91
CA GLU A 378 -19.57 -20.71 23.27
C GLU A 378 -18.48 -20.46 24.31
N LEU A 379 -18.69 -19.46 25.18
CA LEU A 379 -17.73 -19.12 26.23
C LEU A 379 -17.56 -20.28 27.23
N MET A 380 -18.63 -21.01 27.57
CA MET A 380 -18.54 -22.17 28.45
C MET A 380 -17.83 -23.36 27.81
N ARG A 381 -17.93 -23.55 26.49
CA ARG A 381 -17.17 -24.57 25.74
C ARG A 381 -15.69 -24.25 25.75
N ASP A 382 -15.32 -23.00 25.47
CA ASP A 382 -13.94 -22.54 25.54
C ASP A 382 -13.35 -22.72 26.94
N LEU A 383 -14.13 -22.37 27.98
CA LEU A 383 -13.74 -22.57 29.37
C LEU A 383 -13.64 -24.05 29.77
N ALA A 384 -14.49 -24.93 29.22
CA ALA A 384 -14.43 -26.36 29.47
C ALA A 384 -13.22 -27.01 28.76
N ALA A 385 -12.88 -26.55 27.56
CA ALA A 385 -11.76 -27.06 26.77
C ALA A 385 -10.40 -26.55 27.28
N GLY A 386 -10.31 -25.28 27.68
CA GLY A 386 -9.08 -24.65 28.17
C GLY A 386 -8.89 -24.66 29.69
N GLY A 387 -9.95 -24.95 30.45
CA GLY A 387 -9.93 -24.95 31.91
C GLY A 387 -9.46 -26.27 32.51
N HIS A 388 -8.87 -26.21 33.70
CA HIS A 388 -8.57 -27.41 34.48
C HIS A 388 -9.86 -27.93 35.15
N ILE A 389 -10.53 -28.90 34.50
CA ILE A 389 -11.79 -29.48 34.98
C ILE A 389 -11.53 -30.86 35.58
N ALA A 390 -12.04 -31.11 36.79
CA ALA A 390 -11.95 -32.42 37.42
C ALA A 390 -12.86 -33.44 36.72
N GLY A 391 -12.35 -34.66 36.57
CA GLY A 391 -13.06 -35.78 35.95
C GLY A 391 -14.29 -36.25 36.74
N ARG A 392 -15.04 -37.18 36.13
CA ARG A 392 -16.17 -37.84 36.82
C ARG A 392 -15.65 -38.65 38.01
N GLY A 393 -16.19 -38.41 39.19
CA GLY A 393 -15.79 -39.09 40.43
C GLY A 393 -14.44 -38.65 41.01
N GLU A 394 -13.71 -37.76 40.32
CA GLU A 394 -12.50 -37.15 40.86
C GLU A 394 -12.86 -36.13 41.94
N ARG A 395 -12.10 -36.12 43.04
CA ARG A 395 -12.35 -35.21 44.15
C ARG A 395 -12.16 -33.77 43.69
N PHE A 396 -13.12 -32.91 44.02
CA PHE A 396 -13.00 -31.47 43.76
C PHE A 396 -12.64 -30.77 45.07
N THR A 397 -11.42 -30.23 45.16
CA THR A 397 -11.04 -29.36 46.28
C THR A 397 -10.55 -27.99 45.79
N ARG A 398 -10.68 -26.96 46.64
CA ARG A 398 -10.19 -25.61 46.32
C ARG A 398 -8.66 -25.56 46.16
N ALA A 399 -7.93 -26.52 46.74
CA ALA A 399 -6.48 -26.57 46.67
C ALA A 399 -5.98 -26.96 45.27
N ASP A 400 -6.75 -27.79 44.56
CA ASP A 400 -6.41 -28.34 43.25
C ASP A 400 -6.63 -27.34 42.09
N LYS A 401 -7.18 -26.16 42.41
CA LYS A 401 -7.41 -25.05 41.47
C LYS A 401 -8.25 -25.42 40.24
N HIS A 402 -9.07 -26.46 40.33
CA HIS A 402 -10.03 -26.78 39.28
C HIS A 402 -11.07 -25.68 39.13
N LEU A 403 -11.43 -25.35 37.89
CA LEU A 403 -12.47 -24.37 37.59
C LEU A 403 -13.89 -24.95 37.83
N GLY A 404 -14.04 -26.26 37.64
CA GLY A 404 -15.28 -27.00 37.86
C GLY A 404 -15.03 -28.50 37.81
N ALA A 405 -16.09 -29.29 37.91
CA ALA A 405 -16.02 -30.74 37.83
C ALA A 405 -17.19 -31.34 37.05
N TRP A 406 -16.93 -32.46 36.38
CA TRP A 406 -18.00 -33.25 35.76
C TRP A 406 -18.74 -34.06 36.83
N ARG A 407 -20.05 -33.88 36.95
CA ARG A 407 -20.89 -34.54 37.95
C ARG A 407 -22.17 -35.06 37.36
N GLU A 408 -22.59 -36.22 37.87
CA GLU A 408 -23.87 -36.82 37.52
C GLU A 408 -24.92 -36.39 38.55
N ILE A 409 -25.99 -35.77 38.07
CA ILE A 409 -27.05 -35.24 38.91
C ILE A 409 -28.38 -35.71 38.32
N SER A 410 -29.08 -36.59 39.04
CA SER A 410 -30.35 -37.18 38.60
C SER A 410 -30.25 -37.86 37.22
N GLY A 411 -29.16 -38.61 36.98
CA GLY A 411 -28.92 -39.35 35.74
C GLY A 411 -28.41 -38.52 34.54
N VAL A 412 -28.16 -37.22 34.72
CA VAL A 412 -27.61 -36.34 33.67
C VAL A 412 -26.23 -35.84 34.08
N CYS A 413 -25.28 -35.85 33.15
CA CYS A 413 -23.93 -35.33 33.38
C CYS A 413 -23.89 -33.82 33.15
N TYR A 414 -23.40 -33.08 34.13
CA TYR A 414 -23.24 -31.63 34.09
C TYR A 414 -21.78 -31.23 34.33
N LEU A 415 -21.35 -30.14 33.71
CA LEU A 415 -20.21 -29.37 34.19
C LEU A 415 -20.69 -28.49 35.34
N VAL A 416 -20.20 -28.75 36.55
CA VAL A 416 -20.60 -28.02 37.76
C VAL A 416 -19.46 -27.11 38.21
N LEU A 417 -19.76 -25.82 38.34
CA LEU A 417 -18.83 -24.78 38.77
C LEU A 417 -19.36 -24.05 40.00
N LEU A 418 -18.50 -23.62 40.91
CA LEU A 418 -18.91 -22.70 41.98
C LEU A 418 -19.37 -21.36 41.37
N GLU A 419 -20.52 -20.84 41.79
CA GLU A 419 -21.12 -19.61 41.22
C GLU A 419 -20.14 -18.42 41.26
N HIS A 420 -19.38 -18.31 42.35
CA HIS A 420 -18.37 -17.26 42.52
C HIS A 420 -17.18 -17.37 41.56
N ASP A 421 -16.77 -18.58 41.20
CA ASP A 421 -15.60 -18.79 40.35
C ASP A 421 -16.01 -18.76 38.87
N TRP A 422 -17.17 -19.32 38.55
CA TRP A 422 -17.80 -19.20 37.24
C TRP A 422 -17.94 -17.73 36.82
N LYS A 423 -18.53 -16.86 37.67
CA LYS A 423 -18.77 -15.47 37.28
C LYS A 423 -17.48 -14.71 36.95
N LYS A 424 -16.37 -15.03 37.62
CA LYS A 424 -15.05 -14.45 37.33
C LYS A 424 -14.48 -14.96 36.01
N ALA A 425 -14.55 -16.27 35.78
CA ALA A 425 -14.07 -16.89 34.56
C ALA A 425 -14.88 -16.44 33.33
N TYR A 426 -16.20 -16.43 33.43
CA TYR A 426 -17.10 -15.99 32.38
C TYR A 426 -16.88 -14.52 32.01
N ALA A 427 -16.86 -13.62 33.00
CA ALA A 427 -16.64 -12.19 32.75
C ALA A 427 -15.25 -11.92 32.15
N LYS A 428 -14.23 -12.70 32.54
CA LYS A 428 -12.89 -12.60 31.94
C LYS A 428 -12.88 -13.06 30.48
N ALA A 429 -13.53 -14.19 30.17
CA ALA A 429 -13.61 -14.73 28.82
C ALA A 429 -14.40 -13.79 27.89
N ALA A 430 -15.56 -13.29 28.33
CA ALA A 430 -16.38 -12.35 27.58
C ALA A 430 -15.65 -11.03 27.28
N ARG A 431 -14.92 -10.46 28.26
CA ARG A 431 -14.16 -9.21 28.07
C ARG A 431 -12.94 -9.33 27.16
N ALA A 432 -12.48 -10.56 26.91
CA ALA A 432 -11.36 -10.80 25.99
C ALA A 432 -11.80 -10.85 24.52
N ARG A 433 -13.11 -10.81 24.25
CA ARG A 433 -13.70 -10.84 22.91
C ARG A 433 -14.09 -9.43 22.49
N GLU A 434 -13.50 -8.95 21.39
CA GLU A 434 -13.79 -7.61 20.84
C GLU A 434 -15.15 -7.55 20.09
N ASP A 435 -15.70 -8.71 19.72
CA ASP A 435 -16.96 -8.87 18.99
C ASP A 435 -18.22 -8.92 19.89
N LEU A 436 -18.08 -8.81 21.22
CA LEU A 436 -19.18 -8.95 22.17
C LEU A 436 -19.53 -7.64 22.88
N ASP A 437 -20.83 -7.33 22.98
CA ASP A 437 -21.32 -6.35 23.94
C ASP A 437 -21.32 -6.94 25.36
N VAL A 438 -20.44 -6.40 26.19
CA VAL A 438 -20.23 -6.78 27.60
C VAL A 438 -20.86 -5.79 28.59
N SER A 439 -21.73 -4.89 28.13
CA SER A 439 -22.38 -3.86 28.96
C SER A 439 -23.12 -4.44 30.18
N ILE A 440 -23.76 -5.61 30.05
CA ILE A 440 -24.42 -6.29 31.17
C ILE A 440 -23.47 -6.60 32.33
N LEU A 441 -22.21 -6.92 32.05
CA LEU A 441 -21.20 -7.28 33.06
C LEU A 441 -20.76 -6.10 33.94
N ARG A 442 -21.23 -4.88 33.63
CA ARG A 442 -21.02 -3.66 34.44
C ARG A 442 -22.17 -3.42 35.43
N GLN A 443 -23.29 -4.12 35.28
CA GLN A 443 -24.43 -3.99 36.19
C GLN A 443 -24.21 -4.83 37.45
N ASP A 444 -24.60 -4.29 38.60
CA ASP A 444 -24.61 -5.07 39.84
C ASP A 444 -25.61 -6.22 39.76
N GLY A 445 -25.16 -7.42 40.15
CA GLY A 445 -25.99 -8.62 40.18
C GLY A 445 -26.35 -9.18 38.79
N TRP A 446 -25.57 -8.88 37.75
CA TRP A 446 -25.76 -9.43 36.40
C TRP A 446 -25.84 -10.96 36.37
N GLU A 447 -25.11 -11.63 37.27
CA GLU A 447 -25.12 -13.09 37.40
C GLU A 447 -26.53 -13.65 37.64
N ARG A 448 -27.36 -12.92 38.41
CA ARG A 448 -28.72 -13.33 38.74
C ARG A 448 -29.63 -13.25 37.52
N LYS A 449 -29.51 -12.17 36.74
CA LYS A 449 -30.33 -11.96 35.54
C LYS A 449 -29.99 -13.01 34.49
N LEU A 450 -28.70 -13.24 34.27
CA LEU A 450 -28.21 -14.22 33.32
C LEU A 450 -28.61 -15.65 33.71
N LEU A 451 -28.32 -16.08 34.94
CA LEU A 451 -28.65 -17.44 35.39
C LEU A 451 -30.16 -17.72 35.36
N LYS A 452 -31.00 -16.71 35.66
CA LYS A 452 -32.46 -16.85 35.55
C LYS A 452 -32.85 -17.13 34.10
N SER A 453 -32.39 -16.31 33.15
CA SER A 453 -32.70 -16.46 31.73
C SER A 453 -32.18 -17.80 31.16
N LEU A 454 -30.95 -18.18 31.50
CA LEU A 454 -30.35 -19.45 31.07
C LEU A 454 -31.09 -20.66 31.65
N ALA A 455 -31.57 -20.58 32.88
CA ALA A 455 -32.35 -21.66 33.50
C ALA A 455 -33.73 -21.81 32.86
N GLU A 456 -34.41 -20.69 32.58
CA GLU A 456 -35.69 -20.68 31.85
C GLU A 456 -35.55 -21.26 30.44
N ALA A 457 -34.43 -20.98 29.78
CA ALA A 457 -34.13 -21.49 28.44
C ALA A 457 -33.45 -22.87 28.41
N GLY A 458 -33.24 -23.51 29.57
CA GLY A 458 -32.70 -24.89 29.66
C GLY A 458 -31.18 -25.04 29.45
N TYR A 459 -30.43 -23.94 29.38
CA TYR A 459 -28.98 -23.93 29.20
C TYR A 459 -28.21 -24.27 30.47
N VAL A 460 -28.84 -24.08 31.64
CA VAL A 460 -28.30 -24.50 32.95
C VAL A 460 -29.38 -25.23 33.74
N LYS A 461 -28.98 -26.07 34.68
CA LYS A 461 -29.92 -26.82 35.53
C LYS A 461 -30.78 -25.85 36.36
N ALA A 462 -32.10 -25.94 36.20
CA ALA A 462 -33.04 -25.14 36.96
C ALA A 462 -33.04 -25.51 38.46
N PRO A 463 -33.11 -24.53 39.38
CA PRO A 463 -33.23 -24.80 40.81
C PRO A 463 -34.65 -25.20 41.21
N ASN A 464 -34.76 -25.97 42.30
CA ASN A 464 -36.06 -26.33 42.87
C ASN A 464 -36.82 -25.12 43.47
N ALA A 465 -36.10 -24.09 43.90
CA ALA A 465 -36.66 -22.83 44.41
C ALA A 465 -35.67 -21.66 44.20
N GLY A 466 -36.19 -20.48 43.82
CA GLY A 466 -35.37 -19.29 43.57
C GLY A 466 -34.68 -19.30 42.21
N TYR A 467 -33.48 -18.70 42.12
CA TYR A 467 -32.68 -18.61 40.87
C TYR A 467 -31.29 -19.25 40.98
N ARG A 468 -30.92 -19.73 42.18
CA ARG A 468 -29.60 -20.32 42.44
C ARG A 468 -29.72 -21.81 42.67
N TYR A 469 -28.88 -22.58 41.99
CA TYR A 469 -28.81 -24.02 42.19
C TYR A 469 -27.82 -24.37 43.31
N ARG A 470 -28.18 -25.36 44.14
CA ARG A 470 -27.35 -25.85 45.25
C ARG A 470 -26.90 -27.27 44.99
N TYR A 471 -25.61 -27.51 45.13
CA TYR A 471 -25.00 -28.82 44.95
C TYR A 471 -23.76 -28.93 45.84
N ASP A 472 -23.54 -30.10 46.45
CA ASP A 472 -22.34 -30.36 47.26
C ASP A 472 -21.17 -30.78 46.37
N LEU A 473 -20.61 -29.82 45.64
CA LEU A 473 -19.49 -30.08 44.73
C LEU A 473 -18.23 -30.58 45.46
N MET A 474 -18.07 -30.20 46.73
CA MET A 474 -16.91 -30.49 47.55
C MET A 474 -17.05 -31.81 48.34
N GLU A 475 -18.23 -32.43 48.32
CA GLU A 475 -18.57 -33.68 49.03
C GLU A 475 -18.22 -33.65 50.52
N ASN A 476 -18.44 -32.51 51.18
CA ASN A 476 -18.09 -32.28 52.58
C ASN A 476 -19.31 -31.91 53.45
N GLY A 477 -20.53 -32.17 52.96
CA GLY A 477 -21.77 -31.91 53.67
C GLY A 477 -22.22 -30.45 53.63
N THR A 478 -21.67 -29.62 52.73
CA THR A 478 -21.95 -28.17 52.69
C THR A 478 -23.01 -27.76 51.66
N ARG A 479 -23.82 -28.72 51.19
CA ARG A 479 -24.87 -28.52 50.17
C ARG A 479 -25.71 -27.25 50.40
N ASP A 480 -26.07 -26.95 51.64
CA ASP A 480 -26.96 -25.83 51.98
C ASP A 480 -26.32 -24.45 51.83
N LYS A 481 -24.99 -24.38 51.76
CA LYS A 481 -24.22 -23.13 51.68
C LYS A 481 -23.51 -22.95 50.34
N THR A 482 -23.50 -23.97 49.48
CA THR A 482 -22.74 -23.97 48.22
C THR A 482 -23.66 -23.76 47.03
N TYR A 483 -23.51 -22.61 46.36
CA TYR A 483 -24.21 -22.28 45.12
C TYR A 483 -23.33 -22.56 43.91
N VAL A 484 -23.94 -23.18 42.89
CA VAL A 484 -23.24 -23.64 41.69
C VAL A 484 -23.99 -23.28 40.42
N VAL A 485 -23.26 -23.28 39.31
CA VAL A 485 -23.79 -23.29 37.95
C VAL A 485 -23.55 -24.69 37.38
N ALA A 486 -24.60 -25.31 36.84
CA ALA A 486 -24.53 -26.66 36.27
C ALA A 486 -24.97 -26.62 34.81
N VAL A 487 -24.03 -26.77 33.88
CA VAL A 487 -24.29 -26.77 32.43
C VAL A 487 -24.36 -28.21 31.93
N PRO A 488 -25.45 -28.64 31.26
CA PRO A 488 -25.55 -29.98 30.71
C PRO A 488 -24.40 -30.28 29.75
N ARG A 489 -23.77 -31.45 29.89
CA ARG A 489 -22.65 -31.88 29.03
C ARG A 489 -23.04 -31.90 27.55
N THR A 490 -24.27 -32.31 27.24
CA THR A 490 -24.80 -32.38 25.87
C THR A 490 -24.80 -31.04 25.14
N LEU A 491 -24.90 -29.91 25.86
CA LEU A 491 -24.86 -28.57 25.24
C LEU A 491 -23.43 -28.08 24.99
N LEU A 492 -22.44 -28.68 25.65
CA LEU A 492 -21.03 -28.34 25.52
C LEU A 492 -20.31 -29.21 24.48
N GLU A 493 -20.89 -30.35 24.10
CA GLU A 493 -20.34 -31.28 23.11
C GLU A 493 -21.04 -31.21 21.73
N ALA A 494 -22.17 -30.49 21.65
CA ALA A 494 -22.82 -30.12 20.40
C ALA A 494 -22.07 -28.96 19.73
#